data_AF-A0A0R2YXT7-F1
#
_entry.id   AF-A0A0R2YXT7-F1
#
_cell.length_a   1.000
_cell.length_b   1.000
_cell.length_c   1.000
_cell.angle_alpha   90.00
_cell.angle_beta   90.00
_cell.angle_gamma   90.00
#
_symmetry.space_group_name_H-M   'P 1'
#
loop_
_entity.id
_entity.type
_entity.pdbx_description
1 polymer ?
#
loop_
_entity_poly.entity_id
_entity_poly.type
_entity_poly.pdbx_seq_one_letter_code
_entity_poly.pdbx_strand_id
1 'polypeptide(L)'
;MEIFKEFTFESAHRLPHVPEGHKCGRLHGHSFKVAIHLSGDLDPHTGWIRDFSEIKAIFKPLYERLDHNYLNDIPGLENPTSEVLAKWIWNELKPLLPELSAIRIHETCTSGCIYRGE
;
A
#
# COMPACT_ATOMS: atom_id res chain seq x y z
N MET A 1 17.61 4.13 -11.47
CA MET A 1 17.55 2.81 -10.81
C MET A 1 16.25 2.74 -10.01
N GLU A 2 15.75 1.56 -9.65
CA GLU A 2 14.57 1.42 -8.77
C GLU A 2 14.91 0.54 -7.56
N ILE A 3 14.46 0.95 -6.38
CA ILE A 3 14.50 0.16 -5.14
C ILE A 3 13.08 -0.05 -4.62
N PHE A 4 12.87 -1.09 -3.81
CA PHE A 4 11.58 -1.28 -3.14
C PHE A 4 11.75 -1.77 -1.70
N LYS A 5 10.76 -1.45 -0.86
CA LYS A 5 10.63 -2.01 0.49
C LYS A 5 9.24 -2.61 0.66
N GLU A 6 9.19 -3.85 1.12
CA GLU A 6 7.94 -4.59 1.35
C GLU A 6 7.56 -4.62 2.84
N PHE A 7 6.27 -4.53 3.10
CA PHE A 7 5.63 -4.64 4.42
C PHE A 7 4.42 -5.57 4.30
N THR A 8 4.12 -6.29 5.38
CA THR A 8 2.89 -7.09 5.51
C THR A 8 2.06 -6.50 6.63
N PHE A 9 0.76 -6.36 6.43
CA PHE A 9 -0.19 -5.93 7.46
C PHE A 9 -1.44 -6.82 7.43
N GLU A 10 -2.04 -7.03 8.59
CA GLU A 10 -3.19 -7.92 8.76
C GLU A 10 -4.45 -7.07 8.95
N SER A 11 -5.37 -7.08 7.98
CA SER A 11 -6.58 -6.25 8.07
C SER A 11 -7.84 -6.99 7.68
N ALA A 12 -8.95 -6.58 8.30
CA ALA A 12 -10.28 -6.94 7.84
C ALA A 12 -10.80 -5.91 6.81
N HIS A 13 -11.61 -6.36 5.87
CA HIS A 13 -12.36 -5.49 4.96
C HIS A 13 -13.63 -6.17 4.43
N ARG A 14 -14.46 -5.40 3.73
CA ARG A 14 -15.52 -5.90 2.85
C ARG A 14 -15.69 -4.98 1.65
N LEU A 15 -16.18 -5.51 0.54
CA LEU A 15 -16.47 -4.72 -0.65
C LEU A 15 -17.97 -4.38 -0.72
N PRO A 16 -18.37 -3.10 -0.58
CA PRO A 16 -19.78 -2.72 -0.47
C PRO A 16 -20.57 -2.79 -1.79
N HIS A 17 -19.89 -2.78 -2.94
CA HIS A 17 -20.54 -2.62 -4.26
C HIS A 17 -20.57 -3.90 -5.10
N VAL A 18 -20.22 -5.05 -4.52
CA VAL A 18 -20.31 -6.34 -5.23
C VAL A 18 -21.76 -6.86 -5.24
N PRO A 19 -22.13 -7.73 -6.19
CA PRO A 19 -23.46 -8.32 -6.23
C PRO A 19 -23.85 -9.04 -4.93
N GLU A 20 -25.16 -9.14 -4.68
CA GLU A 20 -25.68 -9.90 -3.55
C GLU A 20 -25.18 -11.36 -3.58
N GLY A 21 -24.76 -11.87 -2.43
CA GLY A 21 -24.20 -13.22 -2.30
C GLY A 21 -22.72 -13.35 -2.73
N HIS A 22 -22.11 -12.32 -3.31
CA HIS A 22 -20.70 -12.36 -3.69
C HIS A 22 -19.79 -12.45 -2.44
N LYS A 23 -18.81 -13.36 -2.48
CA LYS A 23 -17.97 -13.68 -1.32
C LYS A 23 -17.24 -12.48 -0.71
N CYS A 24 -16.76 -11.53 -1.53
CA CYS A 24 -16.03 -10.34 -1.07
C CYS A 24 -16.93 -9.30 -0.38
N GLY A 25 -18.27 -9.44 -0.49
CA GLY A 25 -19.21 -8.57 0.22
C GLY A 25 -19.39 -8.95 1.69
N ARG A 26 -18.97 -10.16 2.07
CA ARG A 26 -18.92 -10.59 3.48
C ARG A 26 -17.72 -9.94 4.18
N LEU A 27 -17.84 -9.76 5.48
CA LEU A 27 -16.68 -9.40 6.31
C LEU A 27 -15.65 -10.54 6.23
N HIS A 28 -14.44 -10.19 5.82
CA HIS A 28 -13.29 -11.10 5.73
C HIS A 28 -12.01 -10.27 5.93
N GLY A 29 -10.84 -10.89 5.75
CA GLY A 29 -9.57 -10.19 5.86
C GLY A 29 -8.45 -10.94 5.20
N HIS A 30 -7.28 -10.30 5.11
CA HIS A 30 -6.10 -10.83 4.45
C HIS A 30 -4.81 -10.36 5.14
N SER A 31 -3.76 -11.14 4.91
CA SER A 31 -2.37 -10.73 5.11
C SER A 31 -1.92 -9.94 3.89
N PHE A 32 -2.30 -8.67 3.84
CA PHE A 32 -1.94 -7.79 2.72
C PHE A 32 -0.44 -7.56 2.69
N LYS A 33 0.13 -7.51 1.49
CA LYS A 33 1.50 -7.02 1.30
C LYS A 33 1.48 -5.72 0.53
N VAL A 34 2.27 -4.76 0.97
CA VAL A 34 2.54 -3.52 0.24
C VAL A 34 4.02 -3.40 -0.04
N ALA A 35 4.37 -3.18 -1.31
CA ALA A 35 5.70 -2.76 -1.70
C ALA A 35 5.69 -1.30 -2.15
N ILE A 36 6.56 -0.50 -1.54
CA ILE A 36 6.80 0.91 -1.87
C ILE A 36 8.02 0.96 -2.76
N HIS A 37 7.84 1.37 -4.01
CA HIS A 37 8.91 1.48 -5.01
C HIS A 37 9.34 2.94 -5.15
N LEU A 38 10.64 3.19 -5.10
CA LEU A 38 11.24 4.49 -5.35
C LEU A 38 12.17 4.42 -6.57
N SER A 39 12.09 5.41 -7.45
CA SER A 39 12.98 5.54 -8.60
C SER A 39 13.84 6.79 -8.48
N GLY A 40 15.13 6.64 -8.72
CA GLY A 40 16.10 7.71 -8.63
C GLY A 40 17.51 7.29 -9.03
N ASP A 41 18.42 8.25 -8.91
CA ASP A 41 19.84 8.06 -9.11
C ASP A 41 20.54 7.74 -7.79
N LEU A 42 21.71 7.11 -7.88
CA LEU A 42 22.53 6.86 -6.70
C LEU A 42 23.18 8.16 -6.24
N ASP A 43 23.11 8.43 -4.95
CA ASP A 43 23.92 9.48 -4.35
C ASP A 43 25.42 9.08 -4.42
N PRO A 44 26.32 9.93 -4.94
CA PRO A 44 27.73 9.56 -5.15
C PRO A 44 28.52 9.26 -3.88
N HIS A 45 28.07 9.73 -2.71
CA HIS A 45 28.76 9.52 -1.45
C HIS A 45 28.31 8.23 -0.76
N THR A 46 27.00 8.03 -0.66
CA THR A 46 26.38 6.92 0.05
C THR A 46 26.19 5.67 -0.82
N GLY A 47 26.06 5.84 -2.13
CA GLY A 47 25.89 4.74 -3.09
C GLY A 47 24.49 4.13 -3.12
N TRP A 48 23.48 4.80 -2.56
CA TRP A 48 22.07 4.36 -2.60
C TRP A 48 21.14 5.48 -3.09
N ILE A 49 19.88 5.13 -3.40
CA ILE A 49 18.83 6.13 -3.68
C ILE A 49 18.30 6.73 -2.36
N ARG A 50 18.04 5.86 -1.38
CA ARG A 50 17.47 6.18 -0.08
C ARG A 50 17.73 5.01 0.88
N ASP A 51 17.95 5.27 2.16
CA ASP A 51 17.98 4.22 3.17
C ASP A 51 16.58 3.57 3.32
N PHE A 52 16.53 2.25 3.31
CA PHE A 52 15.32 1.48 3.57
C PHE A 52 14.71 1.75 4.97
N SER A 53 15.53 2.16 5.94
CA SER A 53 15.09 2.54 7.28
C SER A 53 14.24 3.82 7.26
N GLU A 54 14.58 4.79 6.40
CA GLU A 54 13.81 6.01 6.19
C GLU A 54 12.45 5.72 5.53
N ILE A 55 12.41 4.83 4.53
CA ILE A 55 11.16 4.39 3.89
C ILE A 55 10.23 3.77 4.94
N LYS A 56 10.78 2.93 5.82
CA LYS A 56 10.02 2.35 6.94
C LYS A 56 9.52 3.42 7.90
N ALA A 57 10.36 4.39 8.28
CA ALA A 57 9.97 5.45 9.21
C ALA A 57 8.85 6.32 8.64
N ILE A 58 8.93 6.69 7.36
CA ILE A 58 7.93 7.50 6.67
C ILE A 58 6.60 6.73 6.52
N PHE A 59 6.65 5.43 6.21
CA PHE A 59 5.44 4.63 6.05
C PHE A 59 4.79 4.25 7.39
N LYS A 60 5.53 4.23 8.50
CA LYS A 60 5.05 3.74 9.80
C LYS A 60 3.70 4.33 10.27
N PRO A 61 3.44 5.65 10.20
CA PRO A 61 2.15 6.20 10.63
C PRO A 61 0.96 5.71 9.78
N LEU A 62 1.17 5.45 8.49
CA LEU A 62 0.15 4.86 7.62
C LEU A 62 -0.01 3.36 7.91
N TYR A 63 1.11 2.66 8.09
CA TYR A 63 1.11 1.24 8.45
C TYR A 63 0.28 0.98 9.71
N GLU A 64 0.44 1.79 10.76
CA GLU A 64 -0.30 1.65 12.02
C GLU A 64 -1.82 1.90 11.88
N ARG A 65 -2.25 2.63 10.84
CA ARG A 65 -3.68 2.79 10.50
C ARG A 65 -4.24 1.58 9.78
N LEU A 66 -3.40 0.82 9.08
CA LEU A 66 -3.80 -0.33 8.27
C LEU A 66 -3.75 -1.63 9.10
N ASP A 67 -2.61 -1.90 9.73
CA ASP A 67 -2.36 -3.15 10.44
C ASP A 67 -3.29 -3.32 11.64
N HIS A 68 -3.86 -4.51 11.80
CA HIS A 68 -4.83 -4.88 12.83
C HIS A 68 -6.07 -3.97 12.90
N ASN A 69 -6.46 -3.36 11.78
CA ASN A 69 -7.63 -2.50 11.67
C ASN A 69 -8.63 -3.00 10.62
N TYR A 70 -9.83 -2.43 10.66
CA TYR A 70 -10.88 -2.63 9.66
C TYR A 70 -10.83 -1.52 8.62
N LEU A 71 -10.47 -1.86 7.37
CA LEU A 71 -10.12 -0.88 6.35
C LEU A 71 -11.28 0.06 5.99
N ASN A 72 -12.52 -0.43 6.03
CA ASN A 72 -13.68 0.37 5.64
C ASN A 72 -13.96 1.57 6.58
N ASP A 73 -13.41 1.57 7.80
CA ASP A 73 -13.57 2.68 8.76
C ASP A 73 -12.52 3.78 8.56
N ILE A 74 -11.55 3.57 7.67
CA ILE A 74 -10.51 4.55 7.36
C ILE A 74 -11.04 5.50 6.28
N PRO A 75 -11.02 6.83 6.49
CA PRO A 75 -11.48 7.78 5.50
C PRO A 75 -10.78 7.61 4.14
N GLY A 76 -11.57 7.49 3.08
CA GLY A 76 -11.11 7.24 1.72
C GLY A 76 -10.93 5.75 1.34
N LEU A 77 -11.21 4.83 2.27
CA LEU A 77 -11.16 3.37 2.07
C LEU A 77 -12.53 2.71 2.27
N GLU A 78 -13.63 3.43 2.06
CA GLU A 78 -14.99 2.91 2.25
C GLU A 78 -15.28 1.73 1.30
N ASN A 79 -14.63 1.70 0.13
CA ASN A 79 -14.59 0.58 -0.82
C ASN A 79 -13.13 0.09 -1.02
N PRO A 80 -12.57 -0.69 -0.07
CA PRO A 80 -11.15 -1.00 0.02
C PRO A 80 -10.73 -2.16 -0.89
N THR A 81 -10.87 -1.97 -2.20
CA THR A 81 -10.28 -2.88 -3.19
C THR A 81 -8.76 -2.70 -3.23
N SER A 82 -8.04 -3.64 -3.85
CA SER A 82 -6.59 -3.54 -4.05
C SER A 82 -6.18 -2.25 -4.79
N GLU A 83 -6.98 -1.81 -5.76
CA GLU A 83 -6.76 -0.60 -6.56
C GLU A 83 -6.97 0.68 -5.74
N VAL A 84 -8.08 0.75 -5.00
CA VAL A 84 -8.40 1.90 -4.14
C VAL A 84 -7.36 2.03 -3.04
N LEU A 85 -6.97 0.92 -2.41
CA LEU A 85 -5.93 0.88 -1.39
C LEU A 85 -4.57 1.34 -1.94
N ALA A 86 -4.15 0.86 -3.12
CA ALA A 86 -2.89 1.27 -3.73
C ALA A 86 -2.85 2.78 -4.01
N LYS A 87 -3.95 3.33 -4.55
CA LYS A 87 -4.09 4.77 -4.81
C LYS A 87 -4.14 5.59 -3.54
N TRP A 88 -4.81 5.10 -2.51
CA TRP A 88 -4.88 5.77 -1.20
C TRP A 88 -3.50 5.88 -0.56
N ILE A 89 -2.73 4.77 -0.51
CA ILE A 89 -1.36 4.78 0.02
C ILE A 89 -0.47 5.71 -0.81
N TRP A 90 -0.61 5.70 -2.13
CA TRP A 90 0.12 6.62 -3.00
C TRP A 90 -0.15 8.08 -2.64
N ASN A 91 -1.42 8.47 -2.49
CA ASN A 91 -1.79 9.86 -2.20
C ASN A 91 -1.21 10.35 -0.86
N GLU A 92 -1.18 9.48 0.15
CA GLU A 92 -0.62 9.80 1.47
C GLU A 92 0.92 9.85 1.43
N LEU A 93 1.57 9.01 0.63
CA LEU A 93 3.03 8.92 0.58
C LEU A 93 3.70 9.86 -0.43
N LYS A 94 3.08 10.16 -1.57
CA LYS A 94 3.72 10.95 -2.64
C LYS A 94 4.22 12.33 -2.18
N PRO A 95 3.50 13.08 -1.30
CA PRO A 95 4.01 14.33 -0.76
C PRO A 95 5.25 14.16 0.15
N LEU A 96 5.40 12.99 0.78
CA LEU A 96 6.49 12.67 1.72
C LEU A 96 7.69 12.01 1.02
N LEU A 97 7.43 11.32 -0.10
CA LEU A 97 8.39 10.60 -0.92
C LEU A 97 8.24 11.04 -2.39
N PRO A 98 8.84 12.17 -2.79
CA PRO A 98 8.77 12.67 -4.17
C PRO A 98 9.25 11.64 -5.21
N GLU A 99 10.24 10.83 -4.86
CA GLU A 99 10.82 9.74 -5.66
C GLU A 99 9.94 8.48 -5.75
N LEU A 100 8.75 8.46 -5.13
CA LEU A 100 7.79 7.35 -5.22
C LEU A 100 7.41 7.08 -6.69
N SER A 101 7.66 5.85 -7.16
CA SER A 101 7.43 5.41 -8.53
C SER A 101 6.29 4.40 -8.66
N ALA A 102 6.07 3.55 -7.65
CA ALA A 102 4.93 2.65 -7.62
C ALA A 102 4.53 2.24 -6.19
N ILE A 103 3.24 1.95 -6.02
CA ILE A 103 2.71 1.17 -4.90
C ILE A 103 2.20 -0.15 -5.45
N ARG A 104 2.68 -1.26 -4.90
CA ARG A 104 2.17 -2.59 -5.22
C ARG A 104 1.45 -3.17 -4.02
N ILE A 105 0.19 -3.55 -4.18
CA ILE A 105 -0.61 -4.28 -3.19
C ILE A 105 -0.75 -5.73 -3.63
N HIS A 106 -0.53 -6.67 -2.72
CA HIS A 106 -1.01 -8.03 -2.85
C HIS A 106 -2.07 -8.26 -1.78
N GLU A 107 -3.30 -8.51 -2.21
CA GLU A 107 -4.38 -8.92 -1.31
C GLU A 107 -4.23 -10.39 -0.92
N THR A 108 -3.74 -11.22 -1.85
CA THR A 108 -3.42 -12.63 -1.58
C THR A 108 -2.05 -12.98 -2.15
N CYS A 109 -1.56 -14.18 -1.87
CA CYS A 109 -0.30 -14.67 -2.43
C CYS A 109 -0.24 -14.67 -3.96
N THR A 110 -1.40 -14.69 -4.64
CA THR A 110 -1.49 -14.88 -6.10
C THR A 110 -2.19 -13.73 -6.82
N SER A 111 -2.62 -12.67 -6.12
CA SER A 111 -3.34 -11.55 -6.71
C SER A 111 -2.93 -10.21 -6.11
N GLY A 112 -2.85 -9.18 -6.96
CA GLY A 112 -2.44 -7.85 -6.54
C GLY A 112 -2.70 -6.76 -7.58
N CYS A 113 -2.41 -5.52 -7.19
CA CYS A 113 -2.51 -4.31 -7.99
C CYS A 113 -1.17 -3.56 -7.95
N ILE A 114 -0.81 -2.86 -9.03
CA ILE A 114 0.30 -1.91 -9.06
C ILE A 114 -0.24 -0.56 -9.53
N TYR A 115 -0.01 0.48 -8.73
CA TYR A 115 -0.38 1.86 -9.02
C TYR A 115 0.87 2.73 -9.22
N ARG A 116 0.91 3.54 -10.28
CA ARG A 116 2.07 4.39 -10.65
C ARG A 116 1.77 5.90 -10.71
N GLY A 117 0.63 6.33 -10.18
CA GLY A 117 0.25 7.75 -10.13
C GLY A 117 -0.53 8.28 -11.34
N GLU A 118 -1.09 7.40 -12.17
CA GLU A 118 -2.02 7.75 -13.28
C GLU A 118 -3.50 7.68 -12.88
#